data_AF-A0A7Z2YG16-F1
#
_entry.id   AF-A0A7Z2YG16-F1
#
_cell.length_a   1.000
_cell.length_b   1.000
_cell.length_c   1.000
_cell.angle_alpha   90.00
_cell.angle_beta   90.00
_cell.angle_gamma   90.00
#
_symmetry.space_group_name_H-M   'P 1'
#
loop_
_entity.id
_entity.type
_entity.pdbx_description
1 polymer ?
#
loop_
_entity_poly.entity_id
_entity_poly.type
_entity_poly.pdbx_seq_one_letter_code
_entity_poly.pdbx_strand_id
1 'polypeptide(L)'
;MEQRERIENFSWVLSDLIIDLGTSSKYYRECISSSDYEPLKNKYHLGQVRMCHMWTIVSLSKLCEALKGYADELKLCCTEDIVKSTWKFKAEIEEKRVYEFRSKYAAHVFDKDTNQPLDLKTGYSKLTSIVGNTTDEVMEFYDWINPRVETNNDLLSQLVKINGCLERYLGGISSRK
;
A
#
# COMPACT_ATOMS: atom_id res chain seq x y z
N MET A 1 16.79 -12.79 16.36
CA MET A 1 16.11 -11.50 16.54
C MET A 1 15.22 -11.64 17.76
N GLU A 2 15.44 -10.81 18.78
CA GLU A 2 14.62 -10.86 19.99
C GLU A 2 13.19 -10.41 19.68
N GLN A 3 12.19 -10.86 20.46
CA GLN A 3 10.79 -10.52 20.21
C GLN A 3 10.55 -9.00 20.19
N ARG A 4 11.18 -8.27 21.11
CA ARG A 4 11.11 -6.81 21.16
C ARG A 4 11.62 -6.17 19.86
N GLU A 5 12.79 -6.59 19.40
CA GLU A 5 13.41 -6.12 18.16
C GLU A 5 12.53 -6.41 16.94
N ARG A 6 11.86 -7.57 16.89
CA ARG A 6 10.88 -7.90 15.84
C ARG A 6 9.70 -6.93 15.83
N ILE A 7 9.16 -6.59 16.99
CA ILE A 7 8.02 -5.66 17.14
C ILE A 7 8.44 -4.23 16.77
N GLU A 8 9.62 -3.78 17.19
CA GLU A 8 10.20 -2.48 16.81
C GLU A 8 10.37 -2.37 15.29
N ASN A 9 10.95 -3.41 14.67
CA ASN A 9 11.10 -3.46 13.21
C ASN A 9 9.75 -3.45 12.48
N PHE A 10 8.74 -4.16 13.00
CA PHE A 10 7.41 -4.15 12.40
C PHE A 10 6.76 -2.76 12.50
N SER A 11 6.87 -2.11 13.66
CA SER A 11 6.36 -0.76 13.87
C SER A 11 7.03 0.27 12.96
N TRP A 12 8.34 0.17 12.78
CA TRP A 12 9.09 0.97 11.80
C TRP A 12 8.49 0.81 10.39
N VAL A 13 8.37 -0.44 9.92
CA VAL A 13 7.87 -0.72 8.58
C VAL A 13 6.45 -0.19 8.39
N LEU A 14 5.58 -0.32 9.39
CA LEU A 14 4.22 0.23 9.32
C LEU A 14 4.23 1.76 9.29
N SER A 15 5.13 2.41 10.01
CA SER A 15 5.24 3.87 10.01
C SER A 15 5.59 4.42 8.63
N ASP A 16 6.57 3.80 7.96
CA ASP A 16 6.92 4.14 6.56
C ASP A 16 5.71 3.91 5.63
N LEU A 17 5.02 2.77 5.76
CA LEU A 17 3.86 2.44 4.94
C LEU A 17 2.68 3.40 5.14
N ILE A 18 2.43 3.86 6.37
CA ILE A 18 1.40 4.86 6.69
C ILE A 18 1.71 6.17 5.95
N ILE A 19 2.96 6.63 6.03
CA ILE A 19 3.39 7.87 5.35
C ILE A 19 3.25 7.71 3.84
N ASP A 20 3.74 6.61 3.28
CA ASP A 20 3.77 6.38 1.84
C ASP A 20 2.36 6.28 1.22
N LEU A 21 1.49 5.47 1.84
CA LEU A 21 0.13 5.24 1.36
C LEU A 21 -0.75 6.48 1.58
N GLY A 22 -0.60 7.15 2.73
CA GLY A 22 -1.30 8.40 3.01
C GLY A 22 -0.90 9.51 2.03
N THR A 23 0.40 9.69 1.82
CA THR A 23 0.95 10.71 0.92
C THR A 23 0.57 10.45 -0.53
N SER A 24 0.74 9.23 -1.04
CA SER A 24 0.38 8.92 -2.43
C SER A 24 -1.12 9.14 -2.70
N SER A 25 -1.99 8.71 -1.79
CA SER A 25 -3.43 8.94 -1.93
C SER A 25 -3.81 10.42 -1.95
N LYS A 26 -3.20 11.22 -1.06
CA LYS A 26 -3.42 12.67 -1.04
C LYS A 26 -2.88 13.35 -2.30
N TYR A 27 -1.66 12.99 -2.70
CA TYR A 27 -0.98 13.56 -3.86
C TYR A 27 -1.74 13.31 -5.16
N TYR A 28 -2.28 12.11 -5.36
CA TYR A 28 -3.12 11.83 -6.54
C TYR A 28 -4.30 12.79 -6.62
N ARG A 29 -5.00 13.02 -5.50
CA ARG A 29 -6.13 13.94 -5.44
C ARG A 29 -5.72 15.38 -5.75
N GLU A 30 -4.59 15.82 -5.24
CA GLU A 30 -4.03 17.14 -5.54
C GLU A 30 -3.73 17.29 -7.04
N CYS A 31 -3.12 16.26 -7.65
CA CYS A 31 -2.83 16.26 -9.09
C CYS A 31 -4.10 16.44 -9.93
N ILE A 32 -5.14 15.64 -9.67
CA ILE A 32 -6.36 15.68 -10.50
C ILE A 32 -7.25 16.91 -10.22
N SER A 33 -7.08 17.56 -9.07
CA SER A 33 -7.83 18.77 -8.71
C SER A 33 -7.22 20.04 -9.32
N SER A 34 -6.02 19.95 -9.91
CA SER A 34 -5.39 21.07 -10.59
C SER A 34 -6.18 21.46 -11.85
N SER A 35 -6.43 22.75 -12.03
CA SER A 35 -7.23 23.27 -13.16
C SER A 35 -6.59 23.06 -14.52
N ASP A 36 -5.28 22.76 -14.56
CA ASP A 36 -4.50 22.47 -15.75
C ASP A 36 -4.18 20.97 -15.92
N TYR A 37 -4.82 20.09 -15.13
CA TYR A 37 -4.57 18.65 -15.16
C TYR A 37 -4.96 18.02 -16.50
N GLU A 38 -3.99 17.92 -17.42
CA GLU A 38 -4.14 17.24 -18.71
C GLU A 38 -3.12 16.11 -18.91
N PRO A 39 -3.25 14.92 -18.26
CA PRO A 39 -2.25 13.86 -18.31
C PRO A 39 -2.02 13.28 -19.71
N LEU A 40 -2.98 13.39 -20.64
CA LEU A 40 -2.82 12.92 -22.02
C LEU A 40 -2.13 13.94 -22.94
N LYS A 41 -2.06 15.21 -22.53
CA LYS A 41 -1.43 16.30 -23.32
C LYS A 41 -0.13 16.79 -22.68
N ASN A 42 0.03 16.60 -21.37
CA ASN A 42 1.19 17.00 -20.60
C ASN A 42 1.92 15.77 -20.01
N LYS A 43 3.10 15.48 -20.57
CA LYS A 43 3.95 14.35 -20.14
C LYS A 43 4.39 14.43 -18.68
N TYR A 44 4.49 15.62 -18.09
CA TYR A 44 4.84 15.78 -16.68
C TYR A 44 3.68 15.34 -15.78
N HIS A 45 2.45 15.72 -16.13
CA HIS A 45 1.25 15.28 -15.39
C HIS A 45 1.08 13.76 -15.49
N LEU A 46 1.32 13.17 -16.67
CA LEU A 46 1.37 11.72 -16.82
C LEU A 46 2.45 11.08 -15.94
N GLY A 47 3.64 11.69 -15.88
CA GLY A 47 4.74 11.26 -15.04
C GLY A 47 4.38 11.25 -13.55
N GLN A 48 3.75 12.31 -13.06
CA GLN A 48 3.30 12.44 -11.67
C GLN A 48 2.28 11.35 -11.30
N VAL A 49 1.27 11.12 -12.14
CA VAL A 49 0.27 10.08 -11.94
C VAL A 49 0.91 8.70 -11.91
N ARG A 50 1.83 8.42 -12.85
CA ARG A 50 2.57 7.16 -12.88
C ARG A 50 3.43 6.96 -11.63
N MET A 51 4.18 7.98 -11.20
CA MET A 51 4.98 7.91 -9.98
C MET A 51 4.10 7.58 -8.78
N CYS A 52 2.94 8.24 -8.68
CA CYS A 52 1.98 7.99 -7.61
C CYS A 52 1.51 6.54 -7.60
N HIS A 53 0.99 6.02 -8.72
CA HIS A 53 0.54 4.63 -8.83
C HIS A 53 1.64 3.61 -8.51
N MET A 54 2.84 3.81 -9.07
CA MET A 54 3.93 2.88 -8.86
C MET A 54 4.40 2.87 -7.40
N TRP A 55 4.45 4.04 -6.76
CA TRP A 55 4.77 4.14 -5.33
C TRP A 55 3.74 3.39 -4.48
N THR A 56 2.45 3.65 -4.70
CA THR A 56 1.36 2.96 -3.97
C THR A 56 1.43 1.44 -4.15
N ILE A 57 1.64 0.96 -5.38
CA ILE A 57 1.78 -0.48 -5.69
C ILE A 57 2.96 -1.10 -4.95
N VAL A 58 4.10 -0.40 -4.89
CA VAL A 58 5.28 -0.86 -4.14
C VAL A 58 4.97 -0.93 -2.64
N SER A 59 4.35 0.10 -2.07
CA SER A 59 4.00 0.14 -0.65
C SER A 59 2.98 -0.95 -0.28
N LEU A 60 1.95 -1.17 -1.09
CA LEU A 60 1.01 -2.29 -0.90
C LEU A 60 1.71 -3.65 -0.99
N SER A 61 2.66 -3.83 -1.91
CA SER A 61 3.46 -5.05 -1.99
C SER A 61 4.29 -5.29 -0.72
N LYS A 62 4.95 -4.25 -0.21
CA LYS A 62 5.71 -4.28 1.04
C LYS A 62 4.82 -4.59 2.24
N LEU A 63 3.59 -4.07 2.27
CA LEU A 63 2.62 -4.40 3.32
C LEU A 63 2.30 -5.90 3.34
N CYS A 64 2.04 -6.53 2.19
CA CYS A 64 1.82 -7.98 2.13
C CYS A 64 3.03 -8.78 2.64
N GLU A 65 4.25 -8.36 2.29
CA GLU A 65 5.48 -8.96 2.80
C GLU A 65 5.61 -8.80 4.32
N ALA A 66 5.36 -7.60 4.85
CA ALA A 66 5.43 -7.29 6.27
C ALA A 66 4.39 -8.10 7.08
N LEU A 67 3.13 -8.16 6.63
CA LEU A 67 2.08 -8.94 7.29
C LEU A 67 2.39 -10.44 7.31
N LYS A 68 3.03 -10.96 6.26
CA LYS A 68 3.51 -12.35 6.24
C LYS A 68 4.70 -12.56 7.18
N GLY A 69 5.66 -11.63 7.16
CA GLY A 69 6.90 -11.71 7.94
C GLY A 69 6.71 -11.48 9.45
N TYR A 70 5.67 -10.74 9.84
CA TYR A 70 5.38 -10.33 11.21
C TYR A 70 3.99 -10.79 11.71
N ALA A 71 3.48 -11.90 11.15
CA ALA A 71 2.15 -12.42 11.47
C ALA A 71 1.98 -12.75 12.97
N ASP A 72 3.04 -13.22 13.62
CA ASP A 72 3.02 -13.59 15.03
C ASP A 72 3.04 -12.34 15.92
N GLU A 73 3.84 -11.32 15.58
CA GLU A 73 3.83 -10.03 16.27
C GLU A 73 2.47 -9.33 16.17
N LEU A 74 1.82 -9.40 15.01
CA LEU A 74 0.47 -8.87 14.81
C LEU A 74 -0.53 -9.53 15.77
N LYS A 75 -0.54 -10.87 15.84
CA LYS A 75 -1.46 -11.64 16.70
C LYS A 75 -1.16 -11.45 18.19
N LEU A 76 0.11 -11.25 18.54
CA LEU A 76 0.53 -11.03 19.91
C LEU A 76 0.10 -9.65 20.43
N CYS A 77 0.26 -8.61 19.63
CA CYS A 77 0.10 -7.23 20.07
C CYS A 77 -1.33 -6.69 19.88
N CYS A 78 -2.12 -7.26 18.96
CA CYS A 78 -3.43 -6.74 18.56
C CYS A 78 -4.60 -7.63 19.01
N THR A 79 -5.80 -7.04 19.07
CA THR A 79 -7.04 -7.80 19.30
C THR A 79 -7.43 -8.64 18.08
N GLU A 80 -8.22 -9.70 18.30
CA GLU A 80 -8.68 -10.57 17.20
C GLU A 80 -9.42 -9.82 16.09
N ASP A 81 -10.21 -8.79 16.44
CA ASP A 81 -10.93 -7.97 15.45
C ASP A 81 -9.97 -7.19 14.54
N ILE A 82 -8.90 -6.61 15.12
CA ILE A 82 -7.86 -5.92 14.35
C ILE A 82 -7.14 -6.92 13.44
N VAL A 83 -6.79 -8.09 13.97
CA VAL A 83 -6.13 -9.16 13.20
C VAL A 83 -7.00 -9.60 12.02
N LYS A 84 -8.29 -9.87 12.25
CA LYS A 84 -9.24 -10.31 11.23
C LYS A 84 -9.45 -9.24 10.15
N SER A 85 -9.63 -7.98 10.55
CA SER A 85 -9.73 -6.84 9.61
C SER A 85 -8.47 -6.71 8.75
N THR A 86 -7.29 -6.85 9.36
CA THR A 86 -6.00 -6.80 8.66
C THR A 86 -5.88 -7.89 7.58
N TRP A 87 -6.29 -9.12 7.90
CA TRP A 87 -6.26 -10.20 6.92
C TRP A 87 -7.26 -10.01 5.78
N LYS A 88 -8.39 -9.35 6.02
CA LYS A 88 -9.33 -8.95 4.97
C LYS A 88 -8.67 -7.97 3.99
N PHE A 89 -8.05 -6.90 4.48
CA PHE A 89 -7.31 -5.96 3.62
C PHE A 89 -6.17 -6.64 2.85
N LYS A 90 -5.42 -7.53 3.50
CA LYS A 90 -4.37 -8.29 2.80
C LYS A 90 -4.95 -9.12 1.64
N ALA A 91 -6.08 -9.80 1.86
CA ALA A 91 -6.73 -10.60 0.82
C ALA A 91 -7.19 -9.71 -0.35
N GLU A 92 -7.75 -8.52 -0.08
CA GLU A 92 -8.12 -7.54 -1.11
C GLU A 92 -6.91 -7.04 -1.92
N ILE A 93 -5.74 -6.84 -1.28
CA ILE A 93 -4.49 -6.47 -1.98
C ILE A 93 -4.00 -7.62 -2.87
N GLU A 94 -4.08 -8.86 -2.38
CA GLU A 94 -3.65 -10.04 -3.13
C GLU A 94 -4.57 -10.31 -4.33
N GLU A 95 -5.88 -10.09 -4.20
CA GLU A 95 -6.86 -10.19 -5.29
C GLU A 95 -6.53 -9.22 -6.44
N LYS A 96 -6.06 -8.01 -6.11
CA LYS A 96 -5.57 -7.04 -7.10
C LYS A 96 -4.27 -7.44 -7.79
N ARG A 97 -3.59 -8.51 -7.35
CA ARG A 97 -2.31 -8.99 -7.92
C ARG A 97 -1.19 -7.94 -7.95
N VAL A 98 -1.18 -7.06 -6.95
CA VAL A 98 -0.20 -5.97 -6.83
C VAL A 98 1.24 -6.50 -6.84
N TYR A 99 1.49 -7.60 -6.13
CA TYR A 99 2.83 -8.22 -6.06
C TYR A 99 3.30 -8.76 -7.42
N GLU A 100 2.41 -9.42 -8.17
CA GLU A 100 2.73 -9.95 -9.51
C GLU A 100 3.12 -8.80 -10.44
N PHE A 101 2.34 -7.71 -10.43
CA PHE A 101 2.64 -6.54 -11.24
C PHE A 101 3.95 -5.87 -10.83
N ARG A 102 4.20 -5.68 -9.53
CA ARG A 102 5.47 -5.11 -9.04
C ARG A 102 6.66 -5.97 -9.46
N SER A 103 6.57 -7.29 -9.29
CA SER A 103 7.66 -8.21 -9.59
C SER A 103 7.94 -8.29 -11.10
N LYS A 104 6.90 -8.36 -11.94
CA LYS A 104 7.07 -8.53 -13.39
C LYS A 104 7.34 -7.21 -14.13
N TYR A 105 6.72 -6.12 -13.71
CA TYR A 105 6.72 -4.87 -14.47
C TYR A 105 7.55 -3.75 -13.82
N ALA A 106 7.49 -3.60 -12.49
CA ALA A 106 8.20 -2.51 -11.82
C ALA A 106 9.68 -2.82 -11.60
N ALA A 107 10.04 -4.09 -11.42
CA ALA A 107 11.39 -4.50 -11.00
C ALA A 107 12.27 -5.06 -12.13
N HIS A 108 11.68 -5.52 -13.24
CA HIS A 108 12.40 -6.20 -14.31
C HIS A 108 12.02 -5.65 -15.68
N VAL A 109 13.03 -5.36 -16.51
CA VAL A 109 12.82 -4.92 -17.90
C VAL A 109 12.40 -6.07 -18.79
N PHE A 110 12.87 -7.30 -18.51
CA PHE A 110 12.52 -8.51 -19.24
C PHE A 110 11.66 -9.41 -18.36
N ASP A 111 10.51 -9.82 -18.88
CA ASP A 111 9.67 -10.82 -18.23
C ASP A 111 10.34 -12.19 -18.31
N LYS A 112 10.32 -12.94 -17.21
CA LYS A 112 11.03 -14.24 -17.10
C LYS A 112 10.43 -15.33 -17.98
N ASP A 113 9.14 -15.24 -18.29
CA ASP A 113 8.43 -16.25 -19.05
C ASP A 113 8.65 -16.06 -20.56
N THR A 114 8.74 -14.80 -21.00
CA THR A 114 8.84 -14.43 -22.43
C THR A 114 10.24 -13.98 -22.86
N ASN A 115 11.12 -13.62 -21.91
CA ASN A 115 12.42 -12.98 -22.15
C ASN A 115 12.33 -11.71 -23.03
N GLN A 116 11.18 -11.04 -22.98
CA GLN A 116 10.88 -9.80 -23.69
C GLN A 116 10.35 -8.76 -22.70
N PRO A 117 10.48 -7.46 -23.00
CA PRO A 117 9.74 -6.45 -22.26
C PRO A 117 8.24 -6.68 -22.37
N LEU A 118 7.52 -6.42 -21.27
CA LEU A 118 6.07 -6.44 -21.29
C LEU A 118 5.56 -5.40 -22.29
N ASP A 119 4.69 -5.81 -23.20
CA ASP A 119 4.14 -4.88 -24.18
C ASP A 119 3.26 -3.81 -23.50
N LEU A 120 3.15 -2.65 -24.15
CA LEU A 120 2.44 -1.50 -23.60
C LEU A 120 0.97 -1.79 -23.26
N LYS A 121 0.29 -2.60 -24.08
CA LYS A 121 -1.14 -2.89 -23.88
C LYS A 121 -1.34 -3.78 -22.67
N THR A 122 -0.52 -4.82 -22.53
CA THR A 122 -0.55 -5.71 -21.37
C THR A 122 -0.15 -4.98 -20.09
N GLY A 123 0.89 -4.12 -20.15
CA GLY A 123 1.29 -3.29 -19.00
C GLY A 123 0.19 -2.35 -18.55
N TYR A 124 -0.45 -1.65 -19.49
CA TYR A 124 -1.58 -0.77 -19.19
C TYR A 124 -2.77 -1.54 -18.61
N SER A 125 -3.16 -2.66 -19.21
CA SER A 125 -4.27 -3.48 -18.73
C SER A 125 -4.03 -4.03 -17.32
N LYS A 126 -2.81 -4.47 -17.00
CA LYS A 126 -2.48 -4.92 -15.65
C LYS A 126 -2.52 -3.76 -14.66
N LEU A 127 -1.96 -2.60 -15.01
CA LEU A 127 -2.01 -1.42 -14.15
C LEU A 127 -3.45 -1.01 -13.85
N THR A 128 -4.29 -0.86 -14.87
CA THR A 128 -5.68 -0.40 -14.70
C THR A 128 -6.55 -1.43 -14.00
N SER A 129 -6.22 -2.73 -14.05
CA SER A 129 -6.89 -3.73 -13.21
C SER A 129 -6.60 -3.58 -11.70
N ILE A 130 -5.51 -2.91 -11.33
CA ILE A 130 -5.16 -2.63 -9.93
C ILE A 130 -5.79 -1.31 -9.49
N VAL A 131 -5.49 -0.24 -10.23
CA VAL A 131 -5.79 1.13 -9.80
C VAL A 131 -7.08 1.67 -10.39
N GLY A 132 -7.70 1.01 -11.37
CA GLY A 132 -8.83 1.56 -12.13
C GLY A 132 -8.45 2.03 -13.53
N ASN A 133 -9.43 2.05 -14.43
CA ASN A 133 -9.31 2.47 -15.82
C ASN A 133 -9.97 3.84 -16.09
N THR A 134 -10.80 4.33 -15.18
CA THR A 134 -11.39 5.68 -15.23
C THR A 134 -10.93 6.51 -14.04
N THR A 135 -11.01 7.84 -14.13
CA THR A 135 -10.67 8.73 -13.00
C THR A 135 -11.48 8.39 -11.75
N ASP A 136 -12.76 8.04 -11.90
CA ASP A 136 -13.62 7.70 -10.77
C ASP A 136 -13.19 6.38 -10.12
N GLU A 137 -12.88 5.34 -10.92
CA GLU A 137 -12.36 4.07 -10.40
C GLU A 137 -11.01 4.25 -9.69
N VAL A 138 -10.16 5.14 -10.21
CA VAL A 138 -8.89 5.48 -9.56
C VAL A 138 -9.09 6.26 -8.26
N MET A 139 -10.07 7.15 -8.22
CA MET A 139 -10.47 7.82 -7.00
C MET A 139 -11.03 6.85 -5.96
N GLU A 140 -11.86 5.89 -6.35
CA GLU A 140 -12.35 4.83 -5.47
C GLU A 140 -11.19 3.99 -4.90
N PHE A 141 -10.20 3.65 -5.72
CA PHE A 141 -9.00 2.95 -5.27
C PHE A 141 -8.24 3.74 -4.19
N TYR A 142 -8.02 5.04 -4.38
CA TYR A 142 -7.34 5.86 -3.38
C TYR A 142 -8.20 6.19 -2.16
N ASP A 143 -9.52 6.27 -2.31
CA ASP A 143 -10.43 6.45 -1.18
C ASP A 143 -10.53 5.18 -0.33
N TRP A 144 -10.39 3.98 -0.91
CA TRP A 144 -10.22 2.72 -0.17
C TRP A 144 -8.92 2.69 0.66
N ILE A 145 -7.84 3.32 0.16
CA ILE A 145 -6.57 3.42 0.89
C ILE A 145 -6.66 4.45 2.01
N ASN A 146 -7.01 5.69 1.67
CA ASN A 146 -7.02 6.84 2.56
C ASN A 146 -8.13 7.81 2.11
N PRO A 147 -9.35 7.68 2.64
CA PRO A 147 -10.52 8.41 2.18
C PRO A 147 -10.41 9.92 2.43
N ARG A 148 -11.13 10.71 1.63
CA ARG A 148 -11.23 12.17 1.79
C ARG A 148 -11.88 12.59 3.11
N VAL A 149 -12.81 11.77 3.59
CA VAL A 149 -13.47 11.95 4.89
C VAL A 149 -12.93 10.87 5.79
N GLU A 150 -12.48 11.25 6.98
CA GLU A 150 -11.93 10.30 7.95
C GLU A 150 -12.96 9.20 8.23
N THR A 151 -12.58 7.96 7.94
CA THR A 151 -13.36 6.79 8.30
C THR A 151 -12.54 5.93 9.23
N ASN A 152 -13.20 5.08 10.02
CA ASN A 152 -12.49 4.10 10.83
C ASN A 152 -12.29 2.76 10.11
N ASN A 153 -12.63 2.66 8.82
CA ASN A 153 -12.76 1.40 8.09
C ASN A 153 -11.97 1.36 6.77
N ASP A 154 -11.00 2.26 6.58
CA ASP A 154 -10.06 2.24 5.46
C ASP A 154 -8.71 1.58 5.83
N LEU A 155 -7.90 1.35 4.80
CA LEU A 155 -6.61 0.69 4.96
C LEU A 155 -5.67 1.50 5.86
N LEU A 156 -5.54 2.80 5.65
CA LEU A 156 -4.61 3.64 6.40
C LEU A 156 -4.94 3.66 7.89
N SER A 157 -6.22 3.86 8.22
CA SER A 157 -6.74 3.78 9.59
C SER A 157 -6.48 2.43 10.22
N GLN A 158 -6.59 1.34 9.46
CA GLN A 158 -6.23 0.01 9.94
C GLN A 158 -4.73 -0.11 10.27
N LEU A 159 -3.83 0.43 9.44
CA LEU A 159 -2.39 0.41 9.71
C LEU A 159 -2.03 1.23 10.96
N VAL A 160 -2.65 2.40 11.14
CA VAL A 160 -2.48 3.24 12.34
C VAL A 160 -2.90 2.48 13.59
N LYS A 161 -4.02 1.74 13.55
CA LYS A 161 -4.47 0.90 14.68
C LYS A 161 -3.46 -0.19 15.02
N ILE A 162 -2.92 -0.88 14.01
CA ILE A 162 -1.89 -1.92 14.23
C ILE A 162 -0.66 -1.28 14.88
N ASN A 163 -0.15 -0.17 14.32
CA ASN A 163 1.04 0.49 14.84
C ASN A 163 0.86 0.95 16.30
N GLY A 164 -0.30 1.54 16.62
CA GLY A 164 -0.63 1.92 17.99
C GLY A 164 -0.78 0.74 18.96
N CYS A 165 -1.05 -0.48 18.47
CA CYS A 165 -1.00 -1.68 19.31
C CYS A 165 0.45 -2.12 19.59
N LEU A 166 1.32 -2.07 18.57
CA LEU A 166 2.75 -2.40 18.72
C LEU A 166 3.44 -1.45 19.70
N GLU A 167 3.23 -0.13 19.56
CA GLU A 167 3.82 0.89 20.43
C GLU A 167 3.37 0.73 21.89
N ARG A 168 2.08 0.46 22.12
CA ARG A 168 1.57 0.18 23.48
C ARG A 168 2.21 -1.06 24.09
N TYR A 169 2.39 -2.12 23.29
CA TYR A 169 3.06 -3.33 23.74
C TYR A 169 4.53 -3.05 24.13
N LEU A 170 5.27 -2.31 23.30
CA LEU A 170 6.65 -1.90 23.58
C LEU A 170 6.79 -1.02 24.84
N GLY A 171 5.84 -0.09 25.05
CA GLY A 171 5.77 0.72 26.26
C GLY A 171 5.52 -0.11 27.52
N GLY A 172 4.64 -1.12 27.42
CA GLY A 172 4.34 -2.06 28.51
C GLY A 172 5.47 -3.04 28.85
N ILE A 173 6.37 -3.37 27.91
CA ILE A 173 7.57 -4.16 28.20
C ILE A 173 8.55 -3.36 29.05
N SER A 174 8.70 -2.07 28.75
CA SER A 174 9.71 -1.21 29.39
C SER A 174 9.38 -0.91 30.87
N SER A 175 8.11 -1.02 31.27
CA SER A 175 7.65 -0.83 32.66
C SER A 175 7.68 -2.10 33.53
N ARG A 176 8.10 -3.25 32.98
CA ARG A 176 8.21 -4.54 33.71
C ARG A 176 9.63 -4.91 34.14
N LYS A 177 10.58 -3.97 34.06
CA LYS A 177 11.95 -4.12 34.60
C LYS A 177 12.04 -3.48 35.98
#